data_AF-A0A7L4RK31-F1
#
_entry.id   AF-A0A7L4RK31-F1
#
_cell.length_a   1.000
_cell.length_b   1.000
_cell.length_c   1.000
_cell.angle_alpha   90.00
_cell.angle_beta   90.00
_cell.angle_gamma   90.00
#
_symmetry.space_group_name_H-M   'P 1'
#
loop_
_entity.id
_entity.type
_entity.pdbx_description
1 polymer ?
#
loop_
_entity_poly.entity_id
_entity_poly.type
_entity_poly.pdbx_seq_one_letter_code
_entity_poly.pdbx_strand_id
1 'polypeptide(L)'
;MILCLVAMVVFGILGIFSAKYRAWAKEAFGCVFKTIQLKSCDTKLDQRVKSKLIAKLMKYSPWLAKLVYKNFEILSWVFTIIFFASMAYSLYSVYSLIAYGSCSPGSYCIFNPGANLTGSNVCNITGRFIEFYGEGCPHCAKMAPVVAQVENETGVHFEKLEVWYNDTNKLVYREYQDYITRDCGLLGVPTFISLKTNRSLCGEKSADELKNFISLNG
;
A
#
# COMPACT_ATOMS: atom_id res chain seq x y z
N MET A 1 15.49 2.88 32.64
CA MET A 1 14.16 3.47 32.35
C MET A 1 13.63 3.08 30.98
N ILE A 2 14.30 3.44 29.87
CA ILE A 2 13.82 3.11 28.51
C ILE A 2 13.63 1.59 28.29
N LEU A 3 14.53 0.78 28.87
CA LEU A 3 14.50 -0.68 28.79
C LEU A 3 13.24 -1.29 29.40
N CYS A 4 12.65 -0.69 30.44
CA CYS A 4 11.40 -1.20 31.03
C CYS A 4 10.19 -0.93 30.14
N LEU A 5 10.18 0.22 29.47
CA LEU A 5 9.10 0.61 28.54
C LEU A 5 9.15 -0.25 27.26
N VAL A 6 10.36 -0.46 26.72
CA VAL A 6 10.59 -1.40 25.61
C VAL A 6 10.25 -2.84 26.00
N ALA A 7 10.71 -3.29 27.17
CA ALA A 7 10.41 -4.63 27.67
C ALA A 7 8.91 -4.86 27.86
N MET A 8 8.14 -3.85 28.27
CA MET A 8 6.69 -3.93 28.40
C MET A 8 6.03 -4.18 27.03
N VAL A 9 6.41 -3.43 26.00
CA VAL A 9 5.82 -3.58 24.66
C VAL A 9 6.22 -4.93 24.05
N VAL A 10 7.51 -5.26 24.06
CA VAL A 10 8.03 -6.47 23.43
C VAL A 10 7.59 -7.74 24.17
N PHE A 11 7.75 -7.80 25.51
CA PHE A 11 7.27 -8.96 26.28
C PHE A 11 5.76 -8.98 26.46
N GLY A 12 5.07 -7.85 26.31
CA GLY A 12 3.61 -7.80 26.21
C GLY A 12 3.13 -8.59 25.01
N ILE A 13 3.69 -8.31 23.83
CA ILE A 13 3.36 -9.02 22.57
C ILE A 13 3.79 -10.49 22.66
N LEU A 14 5.04 -10.78 23.05
CA LEU A 14 5.53 -12.16 23.19
C LEU A 14 4.81 -12.95 24.30
N GLY A 15 4.26 -12.25 25.30
CA GLY A 15 3.51 -12.81 26.40
C GLY A 15 2.10 -13.29 26.04
N ILE A 16 1.55 -12.84 24.89
CA ILE A 16 0.29 -13.36 24.34
C ILE A 16 0.46 -14.84 23.96
N PHE A 17 1.62 -15.19 23.39
CA PHE A 17 1.87 -16.53 22.83
C PHE A 17 2.74 -17.43 23.71
N SER A 18 3.23 -16.94 24.86
CA SER A 18 4.12 -17.73 25.72
C SER A 18 3.98 -17.42 27.20
N ALA A 19 3.64 -18.45 27.97
CA ALA A 19 3.57 -18.39 29.44
C ALA A 19 4.92 -17.99 30.08
N LYS A 20 6.05 -18.32 29.44
CA LYS A 20 7.39 -17.97 29.92
C LYS A 20 7.64 -16.46 29.86
N TYR A 21 7.27 -15.82 28.75
CA TYR A 21 7.44 -14.37 28.58
C TYR A 21 6.41 -13.56 29.38
N ARG A 22 5.24 -14.15 29.69
CA ARG A 22 4.21 -13.53 30.54
C ARG A 22 4.69 -13.21 31.96
N ALA A 23 5.51 -14.06 32.57
CA ALA A 23 6.07 -13.80 33.90
C ALA A 23 7.01 -12.58 33.91
N TRP A 24 7.81 -12.42 32.86
CA TRP A 24 8.77 -11.33 32.72
C TRP A 24 8.06 -10.02 32.33
N ALA A 25 6.99 -10.12 31.54
CA ALA A 25 6.11 -9.01 31.25
C ALA A 25 5.46 -8.45 32.52
N LYS A 26 4.95 -9.30 33.43
CA LYS A 26 4.35 -8.84 34.71
C LYS A 26 5.35 -8.05 35.57
N GLU A 27 6.60 -8.49 35.66
CA GLU A 27 7.66 -7.73 36.36
C GLU A 27 7.90 -6.36 35.69
N ALA A 28 7.96 -6.31 34.36
CA ALA A 28 8.13 -5.05 33.62
C ALA A 28 6.93 -4.11 33.79
N PHE A 29 5.69 -4.61 33.68
CA PHE A 29 4.46 -3.84 33.92
C PHE A 29 4.41 -3.25 35.32
N GLY A 30 4.77 -4.04 36.35
CA GLY A 30 4.81 -3.56 37.73
C GLY A 30 5.79 -2.40 37.92
N CYS A 31 6.94 -2.43 37.24
CA CYS A 31 7.90 -1.33 37.28
C CYS A 31 7.40 -0.08 36.53
N VAL A 32 6.79 -0.24 35.34
CA VAL A 32 6.21 0.90 34.60
C VAL A 32 5.08 1.55 35.41
N PHE A 33 4.20 0.76 36.04
CA PHE A 33 3.11 1.28 36.87
C PHE A 33 3.63 2.04 38.10
N LYS A 34 4.68 1.52 38.77
CA LYS A 34 5.35 2.22 39.88
C LYS A 34 6.00 3.53 39.42
N THR A 35 6.58 3.55 38.23
CA THR A 35 7.20 4.74 37.64
C THR A 35 6.14 5.81 37.32
N ILE A 36 4.98 5.42 36.77
CA ILE A 36 3.83 6.32 36.57
C ILE A 36 3.34 6.87 37.92
N GLN A 37 3.41 6.07 38.99
CA GLN A 37 3.12 6.48 40.37
C GLN A 37 4.27 7.23 41.06
N LEU A 38 5.30 7.66 40.33
CA LEU A 38 6.49 8.37 40.86
C LEU A 38 7.25 7.60 41.96
N LYS A 39 7.16 6.27 41.98
CA LYS A 39 7.93 5.39 42.87
C LYS A 39 9.15 4.82 42.14
N SER A 40 10.27 4.67 42.85
CA SER A 40 11.49 4.05 42.32
C SER A 40 11.27 2.57 41.99
N CYS A 41 11.89 2.11 40.90
CA CYS A 41 11.92 0.69 40.56
C CYS A 41 13.17 0.00 41.10
N ASP A 42 12.98 -1.09 41.84
CA ASP A 42 14.07 -1.91 42.40
C ASP A 42 14.48 -3.10 41.51
N THR A 43 13.99 -3.18 40.27
CA THR A 43 14.10 -4.40 39.46
C THR A 43 15.40 -4.47 38.64
N LYS A 44 16.31 -5.39 38.99
CA LYS A 44 17.50 -5.79 38.18
C LYS A 44 17.15 -6.72 37.01
N LEU A 45 16.05 -6.44 36.31
CA LEU A 45 15.57 -7.30 35.22
C LEU A 45 16.51 -7.24 34.01
N ASP A 46 17.02 -6.05 33.69
CA ASP A 46 18.02 -5.78 32.66
C ASP A 46 19.27 -6.66 32.80
N GLN A 47 19.83 -6.75 34.02
CA GLN A 47 21.01 -7.55 34.31
C GLN A 47 20.72 -9.05 34.20
N ARG A 48 19.54 -9.50 34.62
CA ARG A 48 19.12 -10.91 34.55
C ARG A 48 18.85 -11.37 33.12
N VAL A 49 18.24 -10.51 32.30
CA VAL A 49 18.02 -10.76 30.87
C VAL A 49 19.35 -10.81 30.15
N LYS A 50 20.19 -9.78 30.35
CA LYS A 50 21.52 -9.66 29.72
C LYS A 50 22.40 -10.87 30.06
N SER A 51 22.48 -11.26 31.33
CA SER A 51 23.32 -12.38 31.77
C SER A 51 22.83 -13.74 31.26
N LYS A 52 21.51 -14.03 31.30
CA LYS A 52 20.97 -15.29 30.75
C LYS A 52 21.10 -15.37 29.23
N LEU A 53 20.84 -14.27 28.52
CA LEU A 53 20.96 -14.21 27.07
C LEU A 53 22.40 -14.48 26.65
N ILE A 54 23.36 -13.81 27.30
CA ILE A 54 24.79 -13.94 26.98
C ILE A 54 25.33 -15.30 27.41
N ALA A 55 24.92 -15.84 28.56
CA ALA A 55 25.29 -17.19 28.98
C ALA A 55 24.88 -18.26 27.94
N LYS A 56 23.71 -18.10 27.31
CA LYS A 56 23.28 -19.01 26.24
C LYS A 56 24.01 -18.74 24.92
N LEU A 57 24.25 -17.48 24.58
CA LEU A 57 24.92 -17.06 23.34
C LEU A 57 26.41 -17.44 23.32
N MET A 58 27.09 -17.39 24.48
CA MET A 58 28.49 -17.80 24.63
C MET A 58 28.72 -19.28 24.26
N LYS A 59 27.72 -20.15 24.43
CA LYS A 59 27.81 -21.55 24.03
C LYS A 59 27.88 -21.75 22.51
N TYR A 60 27.34 -20.80 21.74
CA TYR A 60 27.29 -20.89 20.28
C TYR A 60 28.44 -20.15 19.62
N SER A 61 28.72 -18.93 20.07
CA SER A 61 29.72 -18.08 19.43
C SER A 61 30.27 -17.03 20.42
N PRO A 62 31.56 -17.10 20.78
CA PRO A 62 32.17 -16.17 21.74
C PRO A 62 32.26 -14.74 21.21
N TRP A 63 32.40 -14.57 19.89
CA TRP A 63 32.50 -13.26 19.26
C TRP A 63 31.20 -12.45 19.34
N LEU A 64 30.06 -13.05 18.95
CA LEU A 64 28.74 -12.43 19.05
C LEU A 64 28.37 -12.08 20.50
N ALA A 65 28.72 -12.95 21.45
CA ALA A 65 28.50 -12.68 22.88
C ALA A 65 29.23 -11.40 23.35
N LYS A 66 30.47 -11.20 22.90
CA LYS A 66 31.26 -9.99 23.21
C LYS A 66 30.66 -8.73 22.57
N LEU A 67 30.19 -8.82 21.33
CA LEU A 67 29.56 -7.72 20.61
C LEU A 67 28.24 -7.30 21.26
N VAL A 68 27.37 -8.27 21.56
CA VAL A 68 26.08 -8.03 22.24
C VAL A 68 26.30 -7.50 23.65
N TYR A 69 27.31 -7.97 24.39
CA TYR A 69 27.61 -7.46 25.74
C TYR A 69 28.02 -5.98 25.72
N LYS A 70 28.91 -5.61 24.78
CA LYS A 70 29.45 -4.25 24.65
C LYS A 70 28.40 -3.26 24.16
N ASN A 71 27.56 -3.67 23.21
CA ASN A 71 26.62 -2.79 22.53
C ASN A 71 25.14 -3.05 22.90
N PHE A 72 24.87 -3.66 24.05
CA PHE A 72 23.52 -4.12 24.44
C PHE A 72 22.47 -2.99 24.42
N GLU A 73 22.84 -1.80 24.89
CA GLU A 73 21.95 -0.65 24.97
C GLU A 73 21.61 -0.10 23.58
N ILE A 74 22.62 0.03 22.71
CA ILE A 74 22.44 0.45 21.32
C ILE A 74 21.58 -0.55 20.56
N LEU A 75 21.86 -1.85 20.70
CA LEU A 75 21.09 -2.91 20.04
C LEU A 75 19.61 -2.87 20.46
N SER A 76 19.35 -2.63 21.74
CA SER A 76 17.98 -2.51 22.27
C SER A 76 17.24 -1.31 21.68
N TRP A 77 17.91 -0.16 21.53
CA TRP A 77 17.35 1.02 20.88
C TRP A 77 17.06 0.80 19.40
N VAL A 78 17.99 0.18 18.66
CA VAL A 78 17.83 -0.12 17.24
C VAL A 78 16.62 -1.02 17.00
N PHE A 79 16.49 -2.12 17.76
CA PHE A 79 15.31 -3.00 17.67
C PHE A 79 14.00 -2.28 17.99
N THR A 80 14.04 -1.37 18.97
CA THR A 80 12.86 -0.57 19.36
C THR A 80 12.43 0.37 18.23
N ILE A 81 13.38 1.10 17.63
CA ILE A 81 13.10 2.03 16.53
C ILE A 81 12.55 1.27 15.32
N ILE A 82 13.16 0.13 14.96
CA ILE A 82 12.69 -0.71 13.86
C ILE A 82 11.27 -1.20 14.12
N PHE A 83 10.97 -1.64 15.35
CA PHE A 83 9.63 -2.09 15.72
C PHE A 83 8.57 -0.99 15.53
N PHE A 84 8.83 0.22 16.03
CA PHE A 84 7.88 1.35 15.87
C PHE A 84 7.80 1.85 14.43
N ALA A 85 8.90 1.85 13.69
CA ALA A 85 8.90 2.16 12.26
C ALA A 85 8.02 1.17 11.50
N SER A 86 8.21 -0.13 11.71
CA SER A 86 7.36 -1.17 11.09
C SER A 86 5.88 -0.98 11.46
N MET A 87 5.57 -0.68 12.71
CA MET A 87 4.19 -0.42 13.14
C MET A 87 3.59 0.81 12.44
N ALA A 88 4.35 1.90 12.32
CA ALA A 88 3.92 3.10 11.60
C ALA A 88 3.69 2.82 10.11
N TYR A 89 4.58 2.06 9.47
CA TYR A 89 4.42 1.63 8.08
C TYR A 89 3.18 0.75 7.89
N SER A 90 2.94 -0.21 8.79
CA SER A 90 1.74 -1.05 8.76
C SER A 90 0.46 -0.23 8.94
N LEU A 91 0.43 0.71 9.88
CA LEU A 91 -0.73 1.59 10.08
C LEU A 91 -0.98 2.49 8.87
N TYR A 92 0.09 3.03 8.27
CA TYR A 92 0.00 3.82 7.04
C TYR A 92 -0.55 2.99 5.86
N SER A 93 -0.11 1.73 5.75
CA SER A 93 -0.59 0.79 4.74
C SER A 93 -2.08 0.48 4.93
N VAL A 94 -2.53 0.21 6.16
CA VAL A 94 -3.95 -0.04 6.46
C VAL A 94 -4.80 1.21 6.20
N TYR A 95 -4.32 2.40 6.58
CA TYR A 95 -5.00 3.66 6.28
C TYR A 95 -5.15 3.85 4.76
N SER A 96 -4.08 3.60 4.00
CA SER A 96 -4.11 3.69 2.53
C SER A 96 -5.07 2.68 1.91
N LEU A 97 -5.16 1.47 2.46
CA LEU A 97 -6.12 0.46 2.01
C LEU A 97 -7.57 0.89 2.25
N ILE A 98 -7.87 1.50 3.40
CA ILE A 98 -9.23 1.96 3.72
C ILE A 98 -9.61 3.20 2.90
N ALA A 99 -8.69 4.15 2.72
CA ALA A 99 -8.96 5.40 2.02
C ALA A 99 -8.92 5.27 0.48
N TYR A 100 -7.97 4.49 -0.04
CA TYR A 100 -7.67 4.39 -1.47
C TYR A 100 -7.89 2.99 -2.06
N GLY A 101 -8.20 1.97 -1.25
CA GLY A 101 -8.41 0.61 -1.75
C GLY A 101 -7.14 -0.13 -2.16
N SER A 102 -5.95 0.40 -1.86
CA SER A 102 -4.67 -0.19 -2.25
C SER A 102 -3.64 -0.20 -1.11
N CYS A 103 -2.73 -1.19 -1.14
CA CYS A 103 -1.64 -1.34 -0.17
C CYS A 103 -0.35 -0.59 -0.58
N SER A 104 -0.32 0.08 -1.74
CA SER A 104 0.84 0.79 -2.26
C SER A 104 0.61 2.30 -2.25
N PRO A 105 1.57 3.11 -1.78
CA PRO A 105 1.53 4.55 -2.00
C PRO A 105 1.62 4.82 -3.50
N GLY A 106 0.47 5.10 -4.12
CA GLY A 106 0.39 5.50 -5.52
C GLY A 106 -0.07 4.44 -6.52
N SER A 107 -0.79 3.39 -6.11
CA SER A 107 -1.69 2.65 -7.00
C SER A 107 -3.13 2.95 -6.61
N TYR A 108 -3.98 3.33 -7.56
CA TYR A 108 -5.24 4.01 -7.26
C TYR A 108 -6.50 3.21 -7.59
N CYS A 109 -6.36 2.05 -8.24
CA CYS A 109 -7.51 1.26 -8.68
C CYS A 109 -7.20 -0.24 -8.68
N ILE A 110 -7.30 -0.91 -7.53
CA ILE A 110 -7.48 -2.37 -7.54
C ILE A 110 -8.97 -2.64 -7.36
N PHE A 111 -9.60 -3.28 -8.36
CA PHE A 111 -10.94 -3.83 -8.24
C PHE A 111 -10.99 -4.74 -7.00
N ASN A 112 -11.59 -4.27 -5.91
CA ASN A 112 -11.94 -5.11 -4.77
C ASN A 112 -13.45 -5.40 -4.81
N PRO A 113 -13.89 -6.60 -5.18
CA PRO A 113 -15.31 -6.97 -5.25
C PRO A 113 -15.93 -7.21 -3.86
N GLY A 114 -15.77 -6.23 -2.95
CA GLY A 114 -16.27 -6.31 -1.58
C GLY A 114 -16.30 -5.00 -0.80
N ALA A 115 -15.86 -3.87 -1.36
CA ALA A 115 -15.97 -2.57 -0.70
C ALA A 115 -17.28 -1.88 -1.12
N ASN A 116 -18.16 -1.60 -0.16
CA ASN A 116 -19.27 -0.67 -0.35
C ASN A 116 -18.69 0.75 -0.49
N LEU A 117 -18.48 1.17 -1.74
CA LEU A 117 -17.91 2.46 -2.12
C LEU A 117 -18.90 3.59 -1.81
N THR A 118 -18.88 4.07 -0.59
CA THR A 118 -19.48 5.35 -0.20
C THR A 118 -18.37 6.28 0.25
N GLY A 119 -17.58 6.82 -0.69
CA GLY A 119 -16.60 7.86 -0.31
C GLY A 119 -15.41 8.15 -1.22
N SER A 120 -15.23 7.53 -2.39
CA SER A 120 -14.06 7.81 -3.24
C SER A 120 -14.46 8.49 -4.55
N ASN A 121 -14.40 9.84 -4.56
CA ASN A 121 -14.72 10.68 -5.73
C ASN A 121 -13.68 10.63 -6.88
N VAL A 122 -12.77 9.64 -6.85
CA VAL A 122 -11.77 9.40 -7.90
C VAL A 122 -12.09 8.13 -8.71
N CYS A 123 -13.07 7.32 -8.24
CA CYS A 123 -13.52 6.11 -8.93
C CYS A 123 -15.05 6.12 -9.07
N ASN A 124 -15.63 7.22 -9.57
CA ASN A 124 -17.02 7.22 -10.04
C ASN A 124 -17.09 6.85 -11.53
N ILE A 125 -16.25 5.89 -11.95
CA ILE A 125 -16.25 5.40 -13.32
C ILE A 125 -17.48 4.52 -13.48
N THR A 126 -18.55 5.11 -13.98
CA THR A 126 -19.82 4.41 -14.25
C THR A 126 -19.86 3.87 -15.67
N GLY A 127 -18.90 4.27 -16.52
CA GLY A 127 -18.77 3.83 -17.89
C GLY A 127 -18.27 2.39 -18.01
N ARG A 128 -18.76 1.66 -19.02
CA ARG A 128 -18.19 0.35 -19.43
C ARG A 128 -16.88 0.49 -20.21
N PHE A 129 -16.66 1.67 -20.76
CA PHE A 129 -15.53 2.01 -21.61
C PHE A 129 -14.93 3.35 -21.20
N ILE A 130 -13.61 3.46 -21.29
CA ILE A 130 -12.84 4.68 -21.00
C ILE A 130 -12.15 5.14 -22.28
N GLU A 131 -12.14 6.44 -22.53
CA GLU A 131 -11.31 7.10 -23.53
C GLU A 131 -10.25 7.95 -22.82
N PHE A 132 -8.98 7.60 -22.99
CA PHE A 132 -7.86 8.44 -22.58
C PHE A 132 -7.47 9.36 -23.72
N TYR A 133 -7.48 10.66 -23.45
CA TYR A 133 -7.13 11.69 -24.43
C TYR A 133 -6.17 12.72 -23.84
N GLY A 134 -5.50 13.49 -24.71
CA GLY A 134 -4.65 14.60 -24.31
C GLY A 134 -5.19 15.93 -24.86
N GLU A 135 -5.26 16.96 -24.02
CA GLU A 135 -5.65 18.29 -24.48
C GLU A 135 -4.60 18.85 -25.46
N GLY A 136 -5.04 19.28 -26.65
CA GLY A 136 -4.14 19.71 -27.73
C GLY A 136 -3.54 18.58 -28.57
N CYS A 137 -3.93 17.32 -28.35
CA CYS A 137 -3.50 16.21 -29.20
C CYS A 137 -4.23 16.23 -30.57
N PRO A 138 -3.53 16.32 -31.71
CA PRO A 138 -4.15 16.34 -33.04
C PRO A 138 -4.96 15.07 -33.35
N HIS A 139 -4.47 13.92 -32.91
CA HIS A 139 -5.13 12.62 -33.11
C HIS A 139 -6.41 12.50 -32.28
N CYS A 140 -6.42 13.03 -31.05
CA CYS A 140 -7.62 13.06 -30.21
C CYS A 140 -8.69 13.99 -30.79
N ALA A 141 -8.28 15.14 -31.31
CA ALA A 141 -9.20 16.10 -31.93
C ALA A 141 -9.94 15.52 -33.15
N LYS A 142 -9.26 14.70 -33.96
CA LYS A 142 -9.89 13.98 -35.08
C LYS A 142 -10.80 12.83 -34.64
N MET A 143 -10.46 12.19 -33.53
CA MET A 143 -11.24 11.08 -32.99
C MET A 143 -12.52 11.55 -32.29
N ALA A 144 -12.51 12.74 -31.69
CA ALA A 144 -13.66 13.33 -30.99
C ALA A 144 -15.00 13.30 -31.76
N PRO A 145 -15.09 13.71 -33.05
CA PRO A 145 -16.33 13.60 -33.80
C PRO A 145 -16.76 12.14 -34.09
N VAL A 146 -15.79 11.24 -34.29
CA VAL A 146 -16.06 9.81 -34.50
C VAL A 146 -16.63 9.17 -33.24
N VAL A 147 -16.05 9.49 -32.08
CA VAL A 147 -16.55 9.01 -30.78
C VAL A 147 -17.96 9.52 -30.56
N ALA A 148 -18.21 10.83 -30.73
CA ALA A 148 -19.54 11.40 -30.56
C ALA A 148 -20.60 10.74 -31.47
N GLN A 149 -20.24 10.44 -32.72
CA GLN A 149 -21.10 9.69 -33.63
C GLN A 149 -21.41 8.29 -33.08
N VAL A 150 -20.39 7.53 -32.67
CA VAL A 150 -20.55 6.17 -32.16
C VAL A 150 -21.35 6.14 -30.85
N GLU A 151 -21.12 7.10 -29.96
CA GLU A 151 -21.89 7.23 -28.72
C GLU A 151 -23.38 7.45 -29.00
N ASN A 152 -23.71 8.30 -29.97
CA ASN A 152 -25.09 8.56 -30.38
C ASN A 152 -25.77 7.36 -31.06
N GLU A 153 -25.03 6.63 -31.90
CA GLU A 153 -25.57 5.48 -32.65
C GLU A 153 -25.71 4.22 -31.80
N THR A 154 -24.80 4.00 -30.85
CA THR A 154 -24.77 2.77 -30.03
C THR A 154 -25.40 2.93 -28.65
N GLY A 155 -25.61 4.17 -28.19
CA GLY A 155 -26.05 4.48 -26.83
C GLY A 155 -25.01 4.16 -25.74
N VAL A 156 -23.77 3.82 -26.14
CA VAL A 156 -22.66 3.60 -25.23
C VAL A 156 -21.95 4.93 -25.00
N HIS A 157 -21.70 5.27 -23.74
CA HIS A 157 -20.93 6.45 -23.36
C HIS A 157 -19.51 6.05 -22.95
N PHE A 158 -18.52 6.74 -23.50
CA PHE A 158 -17.13 6.64 -23.08
C PHE A 158 -16.88 7.64 -21.95
N GLU A 159 -16.24 7.15 -20.90
CA GLU A 159 -15.73 8.04 -19.87
C GLU A 159 -14.42 8.66 -20.31
N LYS A 160 -14.43 9.97 -20.56
CA LYS A 160 -13.31 10.69 -21.16
C LYS A 160 -12.38 11.21 -20.07
N LEU A 161 -11.14 10.73 -20.08
CA LEU A 161 -10.11 11.10 -19.10
C LEU A 161 -8.94 11.79 -19.80
N GLU A 162 -8.75 13.08 -19.51
CA GLU A 162 -7.60 13.86 -19.96
C GLU A 162 -6.35 13.44 -19.17
N VAL A 163 -5.22 13.12 -19.81
CA VAL A 163 -4.04 12.52 -19.13
C VAL A 163 -2.76 13.35 -19.18
N TRP A 164 -2.71 14.48 -19.90
CA TRP A 164 -1.50 15.30 -19.99
C TRP A 164 -1.41 16.34 -18.88
N TYR A 165 -2.53 16.97 -18.52
CA TYR A 165 -2.59 18.05 -17.53
C TYR A 165 -3.33 17.67 -16.24
N ASN A 166 -3.99 16.51 -16.21
CA ASN A 166 -4.60 15.97 -15.00
C ASN A 166 -3.77 14.81 -14.43
N ASP A 167 -3.04 15.07 -13.34
CA ASP A 167 -2.19 14.07 -12.68
C ASP A 167 -2.98 12.87 -12.17
N THR A 168 -4.23 13.05 -11.73
CA THR A 168 -5.07 11.94 -11.23
C THR A 168 -5.43 10.98 -12.36
N ASN A 169 -5.91 11.50 -13.48
CA ASN A 169 -6.24 10.70 -14.66
C ASN A 169 -5.01 10.06 -15.30
N LYS A 170 -3.87 10.75 -15.28
CA LYS A 170 -2.58 10.22 -15.75
C LYS A 170 -2.16 8.98 -14.97
N LEU A 171 -2.47 8.96 -13.68
CA LEU A 171 -2.21 7.81 -12.83
C LEU A 171 -3.16 6.65 -13.15
N VAL A 172 -4.44 6.92 -13.39
CA VAL A 172 -5.40 5.91 -13.90
C VAL A 172 -4.89 5.34 -15.23
N TYR A 173 -4.43 6.18 -16.15
CA TYR A 173 -3.87 5.76 -17.43
C TYR A 173 -2.65 4.84 -17.28
N ARG A 174 -1.79 5.10 -16.29
CA ARG A 174 -0.65 4.23 -15.96
C ARG A 174 -1.06 2.89 -15.37
N GLU A 175 -2.18 2.80 -14.66
CA GLU A 175 -2.68 1.52 -14.15
C GLU A 175 -2.98 0.54 -15.29
N TYR A 176 -3.52 1.05 -16.40
CA TYR A 176 -3.84 0.23 -17.57
C TYR A 176 -2.66 0.03 -18.55
N GLN A 177 -1.46 0.52 -18.23
CA GLN A 177 -0.32 0.54 -19.16
C GLN A 177 0.03 -0.85 -19.71
N ASP A 178 -0.12 -1.91 -18.90
CA ASP A 178 0.23 -3.28 -19.32
C ASP A 178 -0.75 -3.80 -20.37
N TYR A 179 -2.04 -3.50 -20.21
CA TYR A 179 -3.07 -3.87 -21.18
C TYR A 179 -2.91 -3.07 -22.48
N ILE A 180 -2.60 -1.78 -22.38
CA ILE A 180 -2.36 -0.90 -23.54
C ILE A 180 -1.11 -1.36 -24.28
N THR A 181 -0.01 -1.63 -23.57
CA THR A 181 1.25 -2.05 -24.18
C THR A 181 1.10 -3.43 -24.83
N ARG A 182 0.33 -4.35 -24.24
CA ARG A 182 0.03 -5.65 -24.84
C ARG A 182 -0.72 -5.52 -26.17
N ASP A 183 -1.73 -4.66 -26.23
CA ASP A 183 -2.62 -4.57 -27.39
C ASP A 183 -2.12 -3.59 -28.46
N CYS A 184 -1.36 -2.57 -28.05
CA CYS A 184 -0.96 -1.45 -28.90
C CYS A 184 0.55 -1.24 -28.99
N GLY A 185 1.35 -1.93 -28.18
CA GLY A 185 2.82 -1.87 -28.17
C GLY A 185 3.42 -0.60 -27.55
N LEU A 186 2.78 0.56 -27.74
CA LEU A 186 3.22 1.85 -27.20
C LEU A 186 2.09 2.55 -26.44
N LEU A 187 2.46 3.20 -25.33
CA LEU A 187 1.56 4.05 -24.58
C LEU A 187 1.38 5.41 -25.30
N GLY A 188 0.17 5.69 -25.78
CA GLY A 188 -0.14 6.93 -26.49
C GLY A 188 -1.64 7.23 -26.54
N VAL A 189 -2.02 8.48 -26.77
CA VAL A 189 -3.43 8.90 -26.89
C VAL A 189 -3.77 9.24 -28.34
N PRO A 190 -5.03 9.06 -28.80
CA PRO A 190 -6.17 8.54 -28.05
C PRO A 190 -6.08 7.02 -27.82
N THR A 191 -6.56 6.56 -26.67
CA THR A 191 -6.64 5.13 -26.32
C THR A 191 -7.98 4.82 -25.66
N PHE A 192 -8.64 3.78 -26.14
CA PHE A 192 -9.91 3.28 -25.64
C PHE A 192 -9.72 1.97 -24.89
N ILE A 193 -10.38 1.80 -23.75
CA ILE A 193 -10.29 0.58 -22.93
C ILE A 193 -11.68 0.07 -22.58
N SER A 194 -11.88 -1.24 -22.68
CA SER A 194 -13.02 -1.93 -22.08
C SER A 194 -12.67 -2.41 -20.68
N LEU A 195 -13.44 -1.99 -19.69
CA LEU A 195 -13.29 -2.42 -18.30
C LEU A 195 -13.73 -3.87 -18.08
N LYS A 196 -14.52 -4.43 -18.98
CA LYS A 196 -15.03 -5.81 -18.89
C LYS A 196 -13.99 -6.83 -19.33
N THR A 197 -13.27 -6.54 -20.42
CA THR A 197 -12.33 -7.49 -21.03
C THR A 197 -10.87 -7.10 -20.88
N ASN A 198 -10.57 -5.91 -20.33
CA ASN A 198 -9.23 -5.32 -20.27
C ASN A 198 -8.54 -5.32 -21.65
N ARG A 199 -9.30 -5.08 -22.72
CA ARG A 199 -8.81 -4.92 -24.09
C ARG A 199 -8.71 -3.44 -24.42
N SER A 200 -7.67 -3.08 -25.17
CA SER A 200 -7.41 -1.70 -25.58
C SER A 200 -7.46 -1.53 -27.10
N LEU A 201 -7.89 -0.37 -27.56
CA LEU A 201 -7.87 0.07 -28.95
C LEU A 201 -7.20 1.44 -29.00
N CYS A 202 -6.14 1.59 -29.81
CA CYS A 202 -5.32 2.81 -29.78
C CYS A 202 -5.24 3.50 -31.14
N GLY A 203 -5.00 4.81 -31.09
CA GLY A 203 -4.80 5.68 -32.25
C GLY A 203 -6.08 6.12 -32.94
N GLU A 204 -5.92 6.82 -34.07
CA GLU A 204 -7.04 7.20 -34.93
C GLU A 204 -7.70 5.93 -35.52
N LYS A 205 -9.02 5.82 -35.36
CA LYS A 205 -9.81 4.67 -35.82
C LYS A 205 -11.08 5.11 -36.53
N SER A 206 -11.55 4.27 -37.45
CA SER A 206 -12.83 4.49 -38.11
C SER A 206 -14.00 4.22 -37.14
N ALA A 207 -15.17 4.78 -37.44
CA ALA A 207 -16.39 4.54 -36.65
C ALA A 207 -16.73 3.03 -36.58
N ASP A 208 -16.53 2.30 -37.67
CA ASP A 208 -16.82 0.87 -37.75
C ASP A 208 -15.87 0.04 -36.87
N GLU A 209 -14.58 0.39 -36.85
CA GLU A 209 -13.62 -0.25 -35.94
C GLU A 209 -13.98 0.01 -34.47
N LEU A 210 -14.39 1.23 -34.12
CA LEU A 210 -14.77 1.58 -32.76
C LEU A 210 -16.06 0.84 -32.34
N LYS A 211 -17.05 0.74 -33.22
CA LYS A 211 -18.27 -0.05 -32.99
C LYS A 211 -17.97 -1.53 -32.82
N ASN A 212 -17.10 -2.10 -33.65
CA ASN A 212 -16.69 -3.50 -33.54
C ASN A 212 -16.00 -3.75 -32.19
N PHE A 213 -15.15 -2.83 -31.75
CA PHE A 213 -14.54 -2.90 -30.43
C PHE A 213 -15.58 -2.91 -29.31
N ILE A 214 -16.58 -2.03 -29.37
CA ILE A 214 -17.70 -2.01 -28.41
C ILE A 214 -18.48 -3.32 -28.45
N SER A 215 -18.81 -3.84 -29.63
CA SER A 215 -19.60 -5.06 -29.78
C SER A 215 -18.87 -6.30 -29.26
N LEU A 216 -17.54 -6.38 -29.43
CA LEU A 216 -16.73 -7.52 -28.97
C LEU A 216 -16.40 -7.45 -27.47
N ASN A 217 -16.45 -6.26 -26.87
CA ASN A 217 -15.95 -6.02 -25.51
C ASN A 217 -16.99 -5.38 -24.57
N GLY A 218 -18.25 -5.26 -24.98
CA GLY A 218 -19.36 -4.65 -24.25
C GLY A 218 -20.12 -5.58 -23.33
#